data_AF-A0A8J2U4B0-F1
#
_entry.id   AF-A0A8J2U4B0-F1
#
_cell.length_a   1.000
_cell.length_b   1.000
_cell.length_c   1.000
_cell.angle_alpha   90.00
_cell.angle_beta   90.00
_cell.angle_gamma   90.00
#
_symmetry.space_group_name_H-M   'P 1'
#
loop_
_entity.id
_entity.type
_entity.pdbx_description
1 polymer ?
#
loop_
_entity_poly.entity_id
_entity_poly.type
_entity_poly.pdbx_seq_one_letter_code
_entity_poly.pdbx_strand_id
1 'polypeptide(L)'
;MNPISHNGIVLTLFALICTGLVAGTFVLTADDIAQAELNNKFKVLNQVIPETLHDNNLAQHCFTVEDEHLLGTATPHHAYLATINGAPTAIAIEATAPNGYTGRIELIVGINTAGEVLGVRVLQHKETPGLGDKIERRKSDWIDSFIGKTVAGRKDPNWAVRKDGGHFDQFTGATITPRAVVAAVKNAVLYYQANSARLLSQQPNCEG
;
A
#
# COMPACT_ATOMS: atom_id res chain seq x y z
N MET A 1 60.08 -10.29 6.88
CA MET A 1 58.77 -9.66 7.13
C MET A 1 58.23 -10.15 8.45
N ASN A 2 57.79 -9.25 9.35
CA ASN A 2 57.21 -9.66 10.63
C ASN A 2 55.88 -10.39 10.37
N PRO A 3 55.61 -11.54 11.01
CA PRO A 3 54.41 -12.35 10.77
C PRO A 3 53.11 -11.55 10.94
N ILE A 4 53.12 -10.53 11.81
CA ILE A 4 52.02 -9.59 12.02
C ILE A 4 51.72 -8.76 10.74
N SER A 5 52.75 -8.27 10.05
CA SER A 5 52.58 -7.48 8.81
C SER A 5 52.12 -8.31 7.63
N HIS A 6 52.55 -9.57 7.54
CA HIS A 6 52.14 -10.49 6.48
C HIS A 6 50.65 -10.85 6.60
N ASN A 7 50.20 -11.20 7.80
CA ASN A 7 48.81 -11.56 8.05
C ASN A 7 47.87 -10.35 7.87
N GLY A 8 48.33 -9.13 8.22
CA GLY A 8 47.59 -7.90 7.95
C GLY A 8 47.33 -7.69 6.46
N ILE A 9 48.36 -7.84 5.61
CA ILE A 9 48.23 -7.68 4.15
C ILE A 9 47.28 -8.73 3.56
N VAL A 10 47.41 -10.00 3.97
CA VAL A 10 46.52 -11.08 3.49
C VAL A 10 45.06 -10.78 3.85
N LEU A 11 44.80 -10.31 5.07
CA LEU A 11 43.45 -9.96 5.51
C LEU A 11 42.90 -8.76 4.74
N THR A 12 43.71 -7.72 4.49
CA THR A 12 43.30 -6.56 3.67
C THR A 12 42.96 -6.99 2.25
N LEU A 13 43.79 -7.83 1.63
CA LEU A 13 43.55 -8.30 0.26
C LEU A 13 42.27 -9.14 0.18
N PHE A 14 42.06 -10.03 1.14
CA PHE A 14 40.85 -10.82 1.24
C PHE A 14 39.60 -9.95 1.42
N ALA A 15 39.67 -8.97 2.33
CA ALA A 15 38.58 -8.02 2.55
C ALA A 15 38.25 -7.23 1.26
N LEU A 16 39.25 -6.75 0.53
CA LEU A 16 39.06 -6.04 -0.73
C LEU A 16 38.37 -6.92 -1.78
N ILE A 17 38.77 -8.20 -1.90
CA ILE A 17 38.15 -9.15 -2.83
C ILE A 17 36.69 -9.39 -2.43
N CYS A 18 36.42 -9.67 -1.15
CA CYS A 18 35.06 -9.89 -0.66
C CYS A 18 34.15 -8.66 -0.88
N THR A 19 34.62 -7.46 -0.52
CA THR A 19 33.86 -6.22 -0.74
C THR A 19 33.65 -5.97 -2.24
N GLY A 20 34.65 -6.21 -3.09
CA GLY A 20 34.53 -6.08 -4.53
C GLY A 20 33.49 -7.03 -5.12
N LEU A 21 33.46 -8.29 -4.66
CA LEU A 21 32.45 -9.26 -5.07
C LEU A 21 31.04 -8.82 -4.65
N VAL A 22 30.86 -8.40 -3.39
CA VAL A 22 29.55 -7.94 -2.89
C VAL A 22 29.08 -6.69 -3.65
N ALA A 23 29.94 -5.69 -3.81
CA ALA A 23 29.63 -4.47 -4.55
C ALA A 23 29.31 -4.77 -6.03
N GLY A 24 30.07 -5.67 -6.65
CA GLY A 24 29.80 -6.14 -8.01
C GLY A 24 28.43 -6.79 -8.13
N THR A 25 28.07 -7.69 -7.21
CA THR A 25 26.73 -8.29 -7.21
C THR A 25 25.63 -7.26 -7.02
N PHE A 26 25.80 -6.31 -6.11
CA PHE A 26 24.81 -5.26 -5.87
C PHE A 26 24.53 -4.44 -7.14
N VAL A 27 25.58 -3.95 -7.81
CA VAL A 27 25.43 -3.14 -9.04
C VAL A 27 24.81 -3.95 -10.17
N LEU A 28 25.21 -5.21 -10.35
CA LEU A 28 24.65 -6.07 -11.41
C LEU A 28 23.18 -6.42 -11.18
N THR A 29 22.73 -6.50 -9.92
CA THR A 29 21.33 -6.85 -9.58
C THR A 29 20.41 -5.65 -9.36
N ALA A 30 20.94 -4.42 -9.34
CA ALA A 30 20.18 -3.23 -8.99
C ALA A 30 18.99 -3.00 -9.94
N ASP A 31 19.21 -3.15 -11.24
CA ASP A 31 18.17 -2.94 -12.26
C ASP A 31 17.07 -4.02 -12.17
N ASP A 32 17.44 -5.28 -11.96
CA ASP A 32 16.48 -6.38 -11.81
C ASP A 32 15.60 -6.21 -10.57
N ILE A 33 16.18 -5.73 -9.46
CA ILE A 33 15.44 -5.41 -8.23
C ILE A 33 14.44 -4.29 -8.49
N ALA A 34 14.86 -3.21 -9.17
CA ALA A 34 14.00 -2.09 -9.51
C ALA A 34 12.84 -2.51 -10.44
N GLN A 35 13.09 -3.35 -11.44
CA GLN A 35 12.05 -3.89 -12.32
C GLN A 35 11.10 -4.84 -11.56
N ALA A 36 11.62 -5.68 -10.68
CA ALA A 36 10.80 -6.54 -9.84
C ALA A 36 9.87 -5.72 -8.93
N GLU A 37 10.36 -4.62 -8.37
CA GLU A 37 9.57 -3.69 -7.54
C GLU A 37 8.46 -3.03 -8.36
N LEU A 38 8.77 -2.49 -9.54
CA LEU A 38 7.78 -1.90 -10.44
C LEU A 38 6.69 -2.90 -10.84
N ASN A 39 7.09 -4.12 -11.19
CA ASN A 39 6.15 -5.18 -11.55
C ASN A 39 5.25 -5.60 -10.38
N ASN A 40 5.80 -5.68 -9.16
CA ASN A 40 5.01 -5.97 -7.96
C ASN A 40 4.01 -4.85 -7.67
N LYS A 41 4.44 -3.59 -7.80
CA LYS A 41 3.57 -2.43 -7.66
C LYS A 41 2.42 -2.46 -8.67
N PHE A 42 2.71 -2.70 -9.94
CA PHE A 42 1.71 -2.82 -11.00
C PHE A 42 0.71 -3.96 -10.71
N LYS A 43 1.20 -5.13 -10.28
CA LYS A 43 0.33 -6.27 -9.89
C LYS A 43 -0.61 -5.92 -8.74
N VAL A 44 -0.15 -5.18 -7.74
CA VAL A 44 -0.99 -4.75 -6.62
C VAL A 44 -2.03 -3.74 -7.08
N LEU A 45 -1.66 -2.80 -7.97
CA LEU A 45 -2.56 -1.81 -8.53
C LEU A 45 -3.70 -2.46 -9.33
N ASN A 46 -3.40 -3.43 -10.20
CA ASN A 46 -4.43 -4.16 -10.96
C ASN A 46 -5.32 -5.07 -10.08
N GLN A 47 -4.92 -5.35 -8.84
CA GLN A 47 -5.77 -6.06 -7.89
C GLN A 47 -6.77 -5.15 -7.18
N VAL A 48 -6.56 -3.83 -7.17
CA VAL A 48 -7.47 -2.86 -6.55
C VAL A 48 -8.25 -2.04 -7.57
N ILE A 49 -7.72 -1.86 -8.78
CA ILE A 49 -8.43 -1.28 -9.92
C ILE A 49 -8.49 -2.35 -11.03
N PRO A 50 -9.69 -2.81 -11.42
CA PRO A 50 -9.84 -3.73 -12.54
C PRO A 50 -9.28 -3.17 -13.85
N GLU A 51 -8.64 -4.02 -14.65
CA GLU A 51 -8.06 -3.64 -15.96
C GLU A 51 -9.09 -3.08 -16.94
N THR A 52 -10.37 -3.41 -16.77
CA THR A 52 -11.47 -2.84 -17.58
C THR A 52 -11.72 -1.36 -17.32
N LEU A 53 -11.12 -0.79 -16.27
CA LEU A 53 -11.27 0.62 -15.90
C LEU A 53 -10.06 1.46 -16.31
N HIS A 54 -9.02 0.92 -16.96
CA HIS A 54 -7.89 1.74 -17.39
C HIS A 54 -7.17 1.20 -18.63
N ASP A 55 -6.61 2.13 -19.41
CA ASP A 55 -5.68 1.83 -20.52
C ASP A 55 -4.27 2.40 -20.28
N ASN A 56 -4.10 3.22 -19.24
CA ASN A 56 -2.81 3.80 -18.85
C ASN A 56 -2.02 2.87 -17.91
N ASN A 57 -0.70 3.13 -17.83
CA ASN A 57 0.16 2.51 -16.82
C ASN A 57 -0.02 3.21 -15.46
N LEU A 58 -0.79 2.58 -14.57
CA LEU A 58 -1.09 3.11 -13.24
C LEU A 58 0.16 3.46 -12.43
N ALA A 59 1.22 2.64 -12.50
CA ALA A 59 2.43 2.83 -11.71
C ALA A 59 3.21 4.10 -12.09
N GLN A 60 3.01 4.61 -13.30
CA GLN A 60 3.65 5.84 -13.81
C GLN A 60 2.71 7.06 -13.77
N HIS A 61 1.42 6.84 -13.53
CA HIS A 61 0.39 7.88 -13.53
C HIS A 61 -0.03 8.18 -12.10
N CYS A 62 0.89 8.73 -11.30
CA CYS A 62 0.70 8.94 -9.88
C CYS A 62 1.15 10.32 -9.40
N PHE A 63 0.72 10.68 -8.20
CA PHE A 63 1.13 11.91 -7.52
C PHE A 63 1.03 11.72 -6.00
N THR A 64 1.66 12.62 -5.26
CA THR A 64 1.72 12.56 -3.80
C THR A 64 0.50 13.22 -3.16
N VAL A 65 0.00 12.61 -2.08
CA VAL A 65 -1.14 13.04 -1.28
C VAL A 65 -0.80 12.98 0.21
N GLU A 66 -1.29 13.96 0.96
CA GLU A 66 -1.02 14.10 2.39
C GLU A 66 -2.31 14.45 3.13
N ASP A 67 -2.60 13.72 4.20
CA ASP A 67 -3.61 14.05 5.22
C ASP A 67 -3.39 13.15 6.45
N GLU A 68 -2.86 13.71 7.53
CA GLU A 68 -2.58 12.92 8.75
C GLU A 68 -3.83 12.29 9.36
N HIS A 69 -4.98 12.96 9.25
CA HIS A 69 -6.21 12.51 9.88
C HIS A 69 -6.95 11.45 9.05
N LEU A 70 -6.96 11.60 7.72
CA LEU A 70 -7.70 10.71 6.82
C LEU A 70 -6.83 9.63 6.18
N LEU A 71 -5.55 9.89 5.93
CA LEU A 71 -4.60 8.89 5.43
C LEU A 71 -3.75 8.27 6.55
N GLY A 72 -3.87 8.76 7.78
CA GLY A 72 -3.39 8.08 9.00
C GLY A 72 -1.91 8.25 9.29
N THR A 73 -1.21 9.13 8.56
CA THR A 73 0.20 9.47 8.76
C THR A 73 0.51 10.86 8.20
N ALA A 74 1.49 11.55 8.80
CA ALA A 74 2.03 12.80 8.28
C ALA A 74 3.02 12.57 7.12
N THR A 75 3.44 11.32 6.87
CA THR A 75 4.28 11.00 5.72
C THR A 75 3.45 11.03 4.44
N PRO A 76 3.99 11.55 3.34
CA PRO A 76 3.28 11.56 2.08
C PRO A 76 2.99 10.15 1.56
N HIS A 77 1.81 9.98 0.97
CA HIS A 77 1.36 8.75 0.33
C HIS A 77 1.22 8.96 -1.18
N HIS A 78 1.24 7.90 -1.96
CA HIS A 78 0.95 8.01 -3.38
C HIS A 78 -0.53 7.77 -3.68
N ALA A 79 -1.04 8.49 -4.68
CA ALA A 79 -2.29 8.24 -5.35
C ALA A 79 -2.04 7.95 -6.83
N TYR A 80 -2.66 6.91 -7.38
CA TYR A 80 -2.48 6.42 -8.74
C TYR A 80 -3.77 6.60 -9.52
N LEU A 81 -3.75 7.43 -10.56
CA LEU A 81 -4.93 7.76 -11.35
C LEU A 81 -5.11 6.76 -12.49
N ALA A 82 -6.28 6.16 -12.55
CA ALA A 82 -6.73 5.32 -13.65
C ALA A 82 -7.50 6.17 -14.67
N THR A 83 -7.19 5.97 -15.94
CA THR A 83 -7.84 6.67 -17.05
C THR A 83 -8.18 5.72 -18.18
N ILE A 84 -9.26 6.01 -18.90
CA ILE A 84 -9.56 5.43 -20.23
C ILE A 84 -9.60 6.57 -21.24
N ASN A 85 -8.80 6.49 -22.29
CA ASN A 85 -8.67 7.54 -23.30
C ASN A 85 -8.40 8.94 -22.68
N GLY A 86 -7.63 8.98 -21.58
CA GLY A 86 -7.33 10.19 -20.84
C GLY A 86 -8.45 10.71 -19.90
N ALA A 87 -9.61 10.06 -19.88
CA ALA A 87 -10.69 10.40 -18.94
C ALA A 87 -10.52 9.62 -17.62
N PRO A 88 -10.55 10.27 -16.44
CA PRO A 88 -10.46 9.59 -15.15
C PRO A 88 -11.62 8.63 -14.88
N THR A 89 -11.30 7.42 -14.43
CA THR A 89 -12.27 6.34 -14.17
C THR A 89 -12.19 5.80 -12.74
N ALA A 90 -10.99 5.80 -12.16
CA ALA A 90 -10.74 5.36 -10.80
C ALA A 90 -9.44 5.96 -10.26
N ILE A 91 -9.20 5.79 -8.97
CA ILE A 91 -7.97 6.16 -8.29
C ILE A 91 -7.62 5.12 -7.22
N ALA A 92 -6.35 4.78 -7.08
CA ALA A 92 -5.86 3.96 -5.98
C ALA A 92 -5.08 4.86 -5.02
N ILE A 93 -5.45 4.89 -3.75
CA ILE A 93 -4.86 5.77 -2.75
C ILE A 93 -4.22 4.91 -1.66
N GLU A 94 -2.94 5.17 -1.39
CA GLU A 94 -2.26 4.58 -0.24
C GLU A 94 -2.75 5.22 1.06
N ALA A 95 -2.91 4.40 2.10
CA ALA A 95 -3.34 4.84 3.41
C ALA A 95 -2.70 3.99 4.51
N THR A 96 -2.46 4.62 5.65
CA THR A 96 -1.96 3.97 6.86
C THR A 96 -3.10 3.74 7.84
N ALA A 97 -3.24 2.53 8.36
CA ALA A 97 -3.99 2.28 9.59
C ALA A 97 -2.99 2.31 10.77
N PRO A 98 -2.87 3.42 11.53
CA PRO A 98 -1.86 3.55 12.58
C PRO A 98 -2.13 2.65 13.79
N ASN A 99 -3.38 2.23 13.98
CA ASN A 99 -3.86 1.56 15.18
C ASN A 99 -4.01 0.03 15.01
N GLY A 100 -3.17 -0.61 14.20
CA GLY A 100 -3.09 -2.08 14.17
C GLY A 100 -2.59 -2.65 15.50
N TYR A 101 -2.80 -3.95 15.75
CA TYR A 101 -2.53 -4.54 17.06
C TYR A 101 -1.04 -4.54 17.42
N THR A 102 -0.18 -4.83 16.45
CA THR A 102 1.29 -4.93 16.59
C THR A 102 2.04 -3.78 15.92
N GLY A 103 1.32 -2.82 15.33
CA GLY A 103 1.88 -1.68 14.63
C GLY A 103 0.99 -1.21 13.48
N ARG A 104 1.51 -0.24 12.72
CA ARG A 104 0.80 0.30 11.55
C ARG A 104 0.62 -0.74 10.44
N ILE A 105 -0.47 -0.58 9.68
CA ILE A 105 -0.80 -1.40 8.52
C ILE A 105 -0.85 -0.46 7.32
N GLU A 106 -0.04 -0.73 6.32
CA GLU A 106 -0.01 -0.01 5.05
C GLU A 106 -1.02 -0.64 4.09
N LEU A 107 -1.90 0.17 3.53
CA LEU A 107 -3.00 -0.23 2.66
C LEU A 107 -2.94 0.53 1.35
N ILE A 108 -3.55 -0.04 0.32
CA ILE A 108 -3.94 0.66 -0.90
C ILE A 108 -5.41 0.39 -1.21
N VAL A 109 -6.15 1.45 -1.49
CA VAL A 109 -7.60 1.44 -1.67
C VAL A 109 -7.95 1.97 -3.05
N GLY A 110 -8.50 1.11 -3.91
CA GLY A 110 -9.04 1.48 -5.22
C GLY A 110 -10.46 2.01 -5.10
N ILE A 111 -10.74 3.17 -5.70
CA ILE A 111 -12.01 3.88 -5.60
C ILE A 111 -12.41 4.35 -7.00
N ASN A 112 -13.64 4.09 -7.44
CA ASN A 112 -14.13 4.60 -8.72
C ASN A 112 -14.58 6.08 -8.62
N THR A 113 -14.90 6.69 -9.76
CA THR A 113 -15.36 8.09 -9.79
C THR A 113 -16.61 8.35 -8.95
N ALA A 114 -17.45 7.35 -8.73
CA ALA A 114 -18.65 7.42 -7.89
C ALA A 114 -18.37 7.30 -6.37
N GLY A 115 -17.11 7.08 -5.96
CA GLY A 115 -16.74 6.92 -4.55
C GLY A 115 -17.02 5.54 -3.97
N GLU A 116 -17.20 4.53 -4.83
CA GLU A 116 -17.32 3.12 -4.46
C GLU A 116 -15.96 2.45 -4.45
N VAL A 117 -15.73 1.62 -3.44
CA VAL A 117 -14.49 0.85 -3.30
C VAL A 117 -14.48 -0.28 -4.32
N LEU A 118 -13.45 -0.29 -5.17
CA LEU A 118 -13.19 -1.32 -6.18
C LEU A 118 -12.38 -2.48 -5.60
N GLY A 119 -11.50 -2.20 -4.65
CA GLY A 119 -10.65 -3.20 -4.01
C GLY A 119 -9.72 -2.61 -2.97
N VAL A 120 -9.28 -3.47 -2.05
CA VAL A 120 -8.32 -3.10 -0.99
C VAL A 120 -7.23 -4.16 -0.92
N ARG A 121 -5.97 -3.74 -0.81
CA ARG A 121 -4.84 -4.63 -0.55
C ARG A 121 -3.98 -4.09 0.58
N VAL A 122 -3.41 -5.03 1.34
CA VAL A 122 -2.44 -4.74 2.39
C VAL A 122 -1.06 -4.76 1.76
N LEU A 123 -0.34 -3.65 1.87
CA LEU A 123 1.04 -3.51 1.38
C LEU A 123 2.04 -4.04 2.41
N GLN A 124 1.83 -3.73 3.69
CA GLN A 124 2.72 -4.13 4.78
C GLN A 124 1.98 -4.17 6.12
N HIS A 125 2.32 -5.13 6.98
CA HIS A 125 1.89 -5.15 8.38
C HIS A 125 2.83 -6.01 9.24
N LYS A 126 2.62 -5.99 10.56
CA LYS A 126 3.31 -6.86 11.53
C LYS A 126 2.39 -7.76 12.36
N GLU A 127 1.09 -7.77 12.03
CA GLU A 127 0.07 -8.51 12.78
C GLU A 127 0.37 -9.99 12.98
N THR A 128 -0.11 -10.54 14.09
CA THR A 128 0.16 -11.92 14.52
C THR A 128 -0.33 -12.94 13.49
N PRO A 129 0.56 -13.83 13.00
CA PRO A 129 0.19 -14.91 12.08
C PRO A 129 -0.93 -15.80 12.62
N GLY A 130 -1.91 -16.13 11.78
CA GLY A 130 -3.08 -16.94 12.13
C GLY A 130 -4.20 -16.22 12.89
N LEU A 131 -3.95 -14.99 13.36
CA LEU A 131 -4.94 -14.16 14.06
C LEU A 131 -5.30 -12.92 13.24
N GLY A 132 -4.35 -11.98 13.12
CA GLY A 132 -4.57 -10.67 12.50
C GLY A 132 -4.16 -10.61 11.02
N ASP A 133 -3.30 -11.52 10.56
CA ASP A 133 -2.84 -11.62 9.15
C ASP A 133 -3.94 -12.03 8.16
N LYS A 134 -5.16 -12.32 8.64
CA LYS A 134 -6.34 -12.59 7.80
C LYS A 134 -6.78 -11.37 6.98
N ILE A 135 -6.23 -10.19 7.24
CA ILE A 135 -6.35 -9.01 6.36
C ILE A 135 -5.66 -9.21 5.00
N GLU A 136 -4.70 -10.14 4.91
CA GLU A 136 -4.04 -10.45 3.66
C GLU A 136 -4.94 -11.29 2.75
N ARG A 137 -5.10 -10.85 1.50
CA ARG A 137 -5.97 -11.53 0.53
C ARG A 137 -5.62 -13.01 0.28
N ARG A 138 -4.34 -13.36 0.44
CA ARG A 138 -3.83 -14.74 0.30
C ARG A 138 -4.22 -15.67 1.46
N LYS A 139 -4.66 -15.12 2.59
CA LYS A 139 -5.05 -15.86 3.80
C LYS A 139 -6.56 -15.97 3.96
N SER A 140 -7.28 -14.92 3.57
CA SER A 140 -8.75 -14.85 3.63
C SER A 140 -9.29 -13.85 2.59
N ASP A 141 -10.56 -14.01 2.24
CA ASP A 141 -11.38 -13.10 1.45
C ASP A 141 -11.94 -11.91 2.25
N TRP A 142 -11.66 -11.81 3.55
CA TRP A 142 -12.19 -10.74 4.41
C TRP A 142 -11.96 -9.34 3.85
N ILE A 143 -10.78 -9.08 3.27
CA ILE A 143 -10.42 -7.79 2.67
C ILE A 143 -11.23 -7.47 1.39
N ASP A 144 -11.87 -8.46 0.77
CA ASP A 144 -12.75 -8.23 -0.38
C ASP A 144 -14.16 -7.77 0.06
N SER A 145 -14.49 -7.83 1.36
CA SER A 145 -15.80 -7.36 1.87
C SER A 145 -16.02 -5.85 1.69
N PHE A 146 -14.95 -5.08 1.44
CA PHE A 146 -15.01 -3.67 1.10
C PHE A 146 -15.46 -3.41 -0.34
N ILE A 147 -15.35 -4.39 -1.24
CA ILE A 147 -15.69 -4.22 -2.65
C ILE A 147 -17.19 -3.90 -2.78
N GLY A 148 -17.48 -2.87 -3.58
CA GLY A 148 -18.82 -2.39 -3.83
C GLY A 148 -19.44 -1.60 -2.68
N LYS A 149 -18.64 -1.19 -1.68
CA LYS A 149 -19.11 -0.35 -0.57
C LYS A 149 -18.80 1.12 -0.84
N THR A 150 -19.72 1.98 -0.41
CA THR A 150 -19.56 3.43 -0.38
C THR A 150 -19.60 3.91 1.07
N VAL A 151 -19.09 5.13 1.32
CA VAL A 151 -19.20 5.79 2.64
C VAL A 151 -20.23 6.91 2.52
N ALA A 152 -21.30 6.86 3.32
CA ALA A 152 -22.32 7.91 3.34
C ALA A 152 -21.85 9.20 4.05
N GLY A 153 -20.84 9.09 4.90
CA GLY A 153 -20.20 10.23 5.56
C GLY A 153 -19.38 9.81 6.79
N ARG A 154 -18.81 10.79 7.49
CA ARG A 154 -17.92 10.55 8.64
C ARG A 154 -18.56 9.71 9.74
N LYS A 155 -19.87 9.87 9.97
CA LYS A 155 -20.66 9.15 10.99
C LYS A 155 -21.36 7.89 10.47
N ASP A 156 -21.01 7.40 9.27
CA ASP A 156 -21.60 6.19 8.72
C ASP A 156 -21.36 5.00 9.67
N PRO A 157 -22.42 4.41 10.27
CA PRO A 157 -22.31 3.33 11.25
C PRO A 157 -21.99 1.98 10.59
N ASN A 158 -22.22 1.85 9.28
CA ASN A 158 -21.98 0.60 8.56
C ASN A 158 -20.48 0.27 8.50
N TRP A 159 -19.63 1.29 8.59
CA TRP A 159 -18.17 1.21 8.58
C TRP A 159 -17.60 0.96 9.97
N ALA A 160 -18.01 -0.15 10.57
CA ALA A 160 -17.48 -0.70 11.80
C ALA A 160 -17.52 -2.24 11.75
N VAL A 161 -16.85 -2.89 12.69
CA VAL A 161 -17.01 -4.35 12.82
C VAL A 161 -18.41 -4.67 13.37
N ARG A 162 -18.95 -5.87 13.09
CA ARG A 162 -20.28 -6.30 13.54
C ARG A 162 -20.45 -6.21 15.06
N LYS A 163 -19.39 -6.52 15.81
CA LYS A 163 -19.37 -6.36 17.28
C LYS A 163 -19.63 -4.92 17.75
N ASP A 164 -19.35 -3.94 16.90
CA ASP A 164 -19.55 -2.51 17.15
C ASP A 164 -20.76 -1.95 16.36
N GLY A 165 -21.57 -2.82 15.75
CA GLY A 165 -22.81 -2.46 15.05
C GLY A 165 -22.69 -2.22 13.54
N GLY A 166 -21.50 -2.43 12.94
CA GLY A 166 -21.30 -2.26 11.49
C GLY A 166 -21.42 -3.55 10.68
N HIS A 167 -20.94 -3.52 9.43
CA HIS A 167 -21.11 -4.61 8.47
C HIS A 167 -19.94 -5.59 8.36
N PHE A 168 -18.78 -5.25 8.93
CA PHE A 168 -17.54 -6.00 8.70
C PHE A 168 -17.31 -7.05 9.80
N ASP A 169 -16.91 -8.26 9.43
CA ASP A 169 -16.65 -9.29 10.44
C ASP A 169 -15.39 -8.95 11.26
N GLN A 170 -15.39 -9.30 12.54
CA GLN A 170 -14.17 -9.31 13.35
C GLN A 170 -13.48 -10.67 13.31
N PHE A 171 -12.18 -10.71 13.58
CA PHE A 171 -11.47 -11.97 13.81
C PHE A 171 -11.63 -12.42 15.27
N THR A 172 -11.92 -13.69 15.46
CA THR A 172 -11.94 -14.32 16.79
C THR A 172 -10.58 -14.12 17.47
N GLY A 173 -10.58 -13.50 18.64
CA GLY A 173 -9.36 -13.20 19.40
C GLY A 173 -8.51 -12.04 18.87
N ALA A 174 -8.89 -11.38 17.77
CA ALA A 174 -8.13 -10.28 17.17
C ALA A 174 -9.06 -9.20 16.60
N THR A 175 -9.76 -8.46 17.47
CA THR A 175 -10.72 -7.42 17.05
C THR A 175 -10.06 -6.05 16.75
N ILE A 176 -8.82 -5.83 17.18
CA ILE A 176 -8.12 -4.54 16.97
C ILE A 176 -7.76 -4.36 15.49
N THR A 177 -7.15 -5.38 14.87
CA THR A 177 -6.77 -5.39 13.45
C THR A 177 -7.91 -5.04 12.49
N PRO A 178 -9.06 -5.75 12.47
CA PRO A 178 -10.14 -5.46 11.54
C PRO A 178 -10.74 -4.07 11.76
N ARG A 179 -10.82 -3.58 13.00
CA ARG A 179 -11.28 -2.21 13.29
C ARG A 179 -10.36 -1.17 12.67
N ALA A 180 -9.04 -1.34 12.80
CA ALA A 180 -8.06 -0.44 12.24
C ALA A 180 -8.17 -0.37 10.72
N VAL A 181 -8.27 -1.51 10.05
CA VAL A 181 -8.41 -1.58 8.58
C VAL A 181 -9.75 -0.98 8.12
N VAL A 182 -10.87 -1.31 8.76
CA VAL A 182 -12.18 -0.73 8.43
C VAL A 182 -12.16 0.80 8.54
N ALA A 183 -11.55 1.34 9.61
CA ALA A 183 -11.43 2.78 9.79
C ALA A 183 -10.54 3.44 8.73
N ALA A 184 -9.39 2.84 8.39
CA ALA A 184 -8.48 3.39 7.38
C ALA A 184 -9.11 3.39 5.98
N VAL A 185 -9.78 2.31 5.57
CA VAL A 185 -10.48 2.26 4.27
C VAL A 185 -11.62 3.28 4.23
N LYS A 186 -12.41 3.41 5.31
CA LYS A 186 -13.44 4.45 5.41
C LYS A 186 -12.84 5.84 5.21
N ASN A 187 -11.74 6.13 5.89
CA ASN A 187 -11.11 7.45 5.85
C ASN A 187 -10.48 7.75 4.48
N ALA A 188 -9.89 6.76 3.80
CA ALA A 188 -9.40 6.92 2.43
C ALA A 188 -10.53 7.29 1.46
N VAL A 189 -11.70 6.65 1.59
CA VAL A 189 -12.90 7.02 0.80
C VAL A 189 -13.38 8.43 1.14
N LEU A 190 -13.40 8.82 2.41
CA LEU A 190 -13.74 10.18 2.82
C LEU A 190 -12.75 11.22 2.29
N TYR A 191 -11.45 10.91 2.28
CA TYR A 191 -10.42 11.75 1.68
C TYR A 191 -10.68 11.95 0.19
N TYR A 192 -10.95 10.86 -0.54
CA TYR A 192 -11.31 10.92 -1.94
C TYR A 192 -12.57 11.79 -2.15
N GLN A 193 -13.65 11.56 -1.41
CA GLN A 193 -14.89 12.33 -1.54
C GLN A 193 -14.66 13.83 -1.32
N ALA A 194 -13.85 14.19 -0.32
CA ALA A 194 -13.52 15.58 -0.01
C ALA A 194 -12.62 16.26 -1.06
N ASN A 195 -11.82 15.49 -1.81
CA ASN A 195 -10.78 16.00 -2.71
C ASN A 195 -10.97 15.60 -4.19
N SER A 196 -12.05 14.90 -4.54
CA SER A 196 -12.23 14.24 -5.84
C SER A 196 -11.97 15.16 -7.04
N ALA A 197 -12.52 16.37 -7.03
CA ALA A 197 -12.31 17.35 -8.11
C ALA A 197 -10.83 17.67 -8.33
N ARG A 198 -10.05 17.83 -7.25
CA ARG A 198 -8.59 18.05 -7.32
C ARG A 198 -7.88 16.79 -7.78
N LEU A 199 -8.17 15.65 -7.15
CA LEU A 199 -7.48 14.38 -7.43
C LEU A 199 -7.66 13.92 -8.88
N LEU A 200 -8.85 14.09 -9.46
CA LEU A 200 -9.16 13.66 -10.82
C LEU A 200 -8.67 14.63 -11.90
N SER A 201 -8.28 15.86 -11.54
CA SER A 201 -7.73 16.86 -12.47
C SER A 201 -6.22 17.07 -12.31
N GLN A 202 -5.60 16.39 -11.34
CA GLN A 202 -4.20 16.56 -11.03
C GLN A 202 -3.32 15.93 -12.11
N GLN A 203 -2.30 16.67 -12.54
CA GLN A 203 -1.31 16.14 -13.46
C GLN A 203 -0.40 15.11 -12.75
N PRO A 204 0.03 14.05 -13.45
CA PRO A 204 0.84 13.01 -12.85
C PRO A 204 2.25 13.53 -12.58
N ASN A 205 2.71 13.36 -11.35
CA ASN A 205 4.08 13.58 -10.94
C ASN A 205 4.45 12.61 -9.81
N CYS A 206 5.05 11.48 -10.18
CA CYS A 206 5.43 10.44 -9.23
C CYS A 206 6.69 10.77 -8.40
N GLU A 207 7.40 11.87 -8.71
CA GLU A 207 8.65 12.28 -8.04
C GLU A 207 8.43 13.33 -6.92
N GLY A 208 7.18 13.52 -6.49
CA GLY A 208 6.79 14.51 -5.47
C GLY A 208 7.08 14.11 -4.04
#